data_AF-A0A7C5JIU6-F1
#
_entry.id   AF-A0A7C5JIU6-F1
#
_cell.length_a   1.000
_cell.length_b   1.000
_cell.length_c   1.000
_cell.angle_alpha   90.00
_cell.angle_beta   90.00
_cell.angle_gamma   90.00
#
_symmetry.space_group_name_H-M   'P 1'
#
loop_
_entity.id
_entity.type
_entity.pdbx_description
1 polymer ?
#
loop_
_entity_poly.entity_id
_entity_poly.type
_entity_poly.pdbx_seq_one_letter_code
_entity_poly.pdbx_strand_id
1 'polypeptide(L)'
;MKKFENFVHNILKSKVKKTLVIVLTAVAFFASLMMFPTKLVLAKMLPGKSDNTYSIYVDTPTASSIEETKKVTSCITNILTKEKYVKNMSIFYGQGIPLDYAGLVKGASMKRTE
;
A
#
# COMPACT_ATOMS: atom_id res chain seq x y z
N MET A 1 28.88 35.43 -3.74
CA MET A 1 27.95 35.83 -2.67
C MET A 1 27.26 37.17 -2.95
N LYS A 2 27.99 38.26 -3.25
CA LYS A 2 27.42 39.59 -3.56
C LYS A 2 26.32 39.63 -4.64
N LYS A 3 26.38 38.75 -5.66
CA LYS A 3 25.35 38.67 -6.71
C LYS A 3 23.98 38.20 -6.18
N PHE A 4 23.97 37.23 -5.26
CA PHE A 4 22.74 36.72 -4.65
C PHE A 4 22.15 37.73 -3.66
N GLU A 5 23.00 38.33 -2.84
CA GLU A 5 22.62 39.40 -1.91
C GLU A 5 22.00 40.59 -2.64
N ASN A 6 22.62 41.07 -3.72
CA ASN A 6 22.06 42.15 -4.54
C ASN A 6 20.74 41.77 -5.20
N PHE A 7 20.57 40.51 -5.60
CA PHE A 7 19.31 40.00 -6.15
C PHE A 7 18.18 40.03 -5.10
N VAL A 8 18.43 39.50 -3.90
CA VAL A 8 17.47 39.50 -2.79
C VAL A 8 17.15 40.93 -2.34
N HIS A 9 18.17 41.78 -2.23
CA HIS A 9 17.99 43.18 -1.84
C HIS A 9 17.16 43.98 -2.86
N ASN A 10 17.35 43.74 -4.16
CA ASN A 10 16.54 44.34 -5.23
C ASN A 10 15.06 43.92 -5.17
N ILE A 11 14.77 42.68 -4.74
CA ILE A 11 13.41 42.19 -4.53
C ILE A 11 12.78 42.84 -3.29
N LEU A 12 13.54 42.92 -2.19
CA LEU A 12 13.06 43.46 -0.91
C LEU A 12 12.81 44.98 -0.94
N LYS A 13 13.59 45.74 -1.74
CA LYS A 13 13.50 47.20 -1.82
C LYS A 13 12.21 47.70 -2.49
N SER A 14 11.61 46.90 -3.37
CA SER A 14 10.38 47.27 -4.09
C SER A 14 9.16 46.57 -3.49
N LYS A 15 8.16 47.35 -3.05
CA LYS A 15 6.91 46.82 -2.49
C LYS A 15 6.18 45.91 -3.48
N VAL A 16 6.22 46.25 -4.78
CA VAL A 16 5.61 45.45 -5.86
C VAL A 16 6.29 44.09 -6.01
N LYS A 17 7.63 44.06 -6.07
CA LYS A 17 8.38 42.80 -6.22
C LYS A 17 8.22 41.90 -4.99
N LYS A 18 8.23 42.49 -3.79
CA LYS A 18 7.96 41.76 -2.54
C LYS A 18 6.57 41.11 -2.55
N THR A 19 5.53 41.88 -2.88
CA THR A 19 4.16 41.35 -2.95
C THR A 19 4.01 40.30 -4.04
N LEU A 20 4.65 40.50 -5.20
CA LEU A 20 4.65 39.51 -6.29
C LEU A 20 5.23 38.17 -5.86
N VAL A 21 6.36 38.17 -5.14
CA VAL A 21 6.96 36.92 -4.63
C VAL A 21 6.00 36.21 -3.67
N ILE A 22 5.35 36.94 -2.77
CA ILE A 22 4.37 36.38 -1.82
C ILE A 22 3.15 35.79 -2.54
N VAL A 23 2.62 36.50 -3.54
CA VAL A 23 1.48 36.02 -4.33
C VAL A 23 1.88 34.77 -5.12
N LEU A 24 3.07 34.77 -5.73
CA LEU A 24 3.56 33.63 -6.50
C LEU A 24 3.73 32.38 -5.63
N THR A 25 4.30 32.51 -4.42
CA THR A 25 4.42 31.38 -3.48
C THR A 25 3.06 30.91 -2.99
N ALA A 26 2.12 31.82 -2.70
CA ALA A 26 0.76 31.43 -2.32
C ALA A 26 0.05 30.66 -3.46
N VAL A 27 0.15 31.14 -4.70
CA VAL A 27 -0.42 30.44 -5.87
C VAL A 27 0.23 29.08 -6.06
N ALA A 28 1.54 28.96 -5.95
CA ALA A 28 2.23 27.67 -6.06
C ALA A 28 1.79 26.69 -4.97
N PHE A 29 1.53 27.17 -3.75
CA PHE A 29 1.01 26.36 -2.65
C PHE A 29 -0.42 25.87 -2.92
N PHE A 30 -1.33 26.74 -3.35
CA PHE A 30 -2.69 26.30 -3.68
C PHE A 30 -2.73 25.40 -4.93
N ALA A 31 -1.87 25.65 -5.91
CA ALA A 31 -1.74 24.80 -7.08
C ALA A 31 -1.30 23.37 -6.69
N SER A 32 -0.34 23.22 -5.77
CA SER A 32 0.09 21.90 -5.29
C SER A 32 -1.02 21.18 -4.52
N LEU A 33 -1.79 21.89 -3.69
CA LEU A 33 -2.96 21.32 -3.02
C LEU A 33 -4.05 20.88 -3.98
N MET A 34 -4.27 21.63 -5.08
CA MET A 34 -5.24 21.26 -6.11
C MET A 34 -4.86 20.01 -6.91
N MET A 35 -3.60 19.56 -6.89
CA MET A 35 -3.19 18.32 -7.56
C MET A 35 -3.82 17.07 -6.94
N PHE A 36 -4.23 17.11 -5.67
CA PHE A 36 -4.91 16.00 -4.98
C PHE A 36 -6.35 15.77 -5.50
N PRO A 37 -7.29 16.75 -5.45
CA PRO A 37 -8.66 16.54 -5.94
C PRO A 37 -8.74 16.36 -7.45
N THR A 38 -7.85 17.00 -8.21
CA THR A 38 -7.81 16.87 -9.68
C THR A 38 -7.25 15.52 -10.16
N LYS A 39 -6.82 14.66 -9.23
CA LYS A 39 -6.21 13.35 -9.51
C LYS A 39 -4.96 13.43 -10.41
N LEU A 40 -4.34 14.61 -10.55
CA LEU A 40 -3.06 14.78 -11.23
C LEU A 40 -1.95 14.02 -10.47
N VAL A 41 -2.08 13.93 -9.14
CA VAL A 41 -1.24 13.09 -8.29
C VAL A 41 -2.14 12.10 -7.55
N LEU A 42 -1.94 10.80 -7.80
CA LEU A 42 -2.67 9.76 -7.09
C LEU A 42 -2.15 9.67 -5.65
N ALA A 43 -2.97 10.10 -4.69
CA ALA A 43 -2.74 9.84 -3.28
C ALA A 43 -3.00 8.35 -2.98
N LYS A 44 -1.94 7.60 -2.70
CA LYS A 44 -2.05 6.23 -2.16
C LYS A 44 -1.96 6.30 -0.65
N MET A 45 -3.01 5.87 0.05
CA MET A 45 -3.06 5.85 1.52
C MET A 45 -2.27 4.70 2.14
N LEU A 46 -2.03 3.63 1.37
CA LEU A 46 -1.24 2.49 1.78
C LEU A 46 -0.26 2.16 0.66
N PRO A 47 1.00 1.79 0.97
CA PRO A 47 1.90 1.23 -0.03
C PRO A 47 1.25 0.01 -0.68
N GLY A 48 1.60 -0.26 -1.94
CA GLY A 48 1.10 -1.44 -2.65
C GLY A 48 1.35 -2.71 -1.82
N LYS A 49 0.41 -3.67 -1.90
CA LYS A 49 0.59 -4.98 -1.27
C LYS A 49 1.89 -5.61 -1.82
N SER A 50 2.56 -6.40 -1.01
CA SER A 50 3.62 -7.28 -1.53
C SER A 50 2.97 -8.32 -2.44
N ASP A 51 3.19 -8.21 -3.74
CA ASP A 51 2.59 -9.10 -4.75
C ASP A 51 3.27 -10.48 -4.83
N ASN A 52 4.24 -10.74 -3.96
CA ASN A 52 5.01 -11.98 -3.95
C ASN A 52 4.41 -13.08 -3.06
N THR A 53 3.26 -12.83 -2.42
CA THR A 53 2.54 -13.83 -1.62
C THR A 53 1.09 -13.94 -2.07
N TYR A 54 0.60 -15.17 -2.15
CA TYR A 54 -0.78 -15.47 -2.50
C TYR A 54 -1.33 -16.55 -1.55
N SER A 55 -2.65 -16.64 -1.47
CA SER A 55 -3.34 -17.59 -0.61
C SER A 55 -4.30 -18.43 -1.45
N ILE A 56 -4.32 -19.74 -1.18
CA ILE A 56 -5.26 -20.68 -1.80
C ILE A 56 -6.20 -21.15 -0.69
N TYR A 57 -7.50 -20.98 -0.91
CA TYR A 57 -8.53 -21.53 -0.04
C TYR A 57 -9.02 -22.85 -0.64
N VAL A 58 -9.05 -23.89 0.18
CA VAL A 58 -9.51 -25.22 -0.22
C VAL A 58 -10.77 -25.51 0.59
N ASP A 59 -11.90 -25.58 -0.10
CA ASP A 59 -13.18 -25.90 0.49
C ASP A 59 -13.61 -27.29 -0.02
N THR A 60 -13.69 -28.26 0.89
CA THR A 60 -14.13 -29.63 0.59
C THR A 60 -15.64 -29.73 0.76
N PRO A 61 -16.29 -30.78 0.21
CA PRO A 61 -17.72 -30.97 0.37
C PRO A 61 -18.19 -30.90 1.83
N THR A 62 -19.42 -30.45 2.04
CA THR A 62 -20.02 -30.37 3.37
C THR A 62 -19.99 -31.75 4.06
N ALA A 63 -19.61 -31.77 5.35
CA ALA A 63 -19.38 -32.97 6.16
C ALA A 63 -18.11 -33.79 5.83
N SER A 64 -17.21 -33.26 5.00
CA SER A 64 -15.88 -33.88 4.83
C SER A 64 -15.04 -33.82 6.11
N SER A 65 -14.26 -34.88 6.34
CA SER A 65 -13.35 -34.95 7.48
C SER A 65 -12.07 -34.13 7.24
N ILE A 66 -11.33 -33.82 8.31
CA ILE A 66 -10.04 -33.14 8.21
C ILE A 66 -9.03 -33.98 7.41
N GLU A 67 -9.11 -35.31 7.51
CA GLU A 67 -8.27 -36.25 6.76
C GLU A 67 -8.53 -36.18 5.25
N GLU A 68 -9.79 -36.04 4.84
CA GLU A 68 -10.17 -35.86 3.44
C GLU A 68 -9.65 -34.53 2.90
N THR A 69 -9.82 -33.44 3.65
CA THR A 69 -9.24 -32.14 3.31
C THR A 69 -7.73 -32.21 3.20
N LYS A 70 -7.06 -32.90 4.13
CA LYS A 70 -5.61 -33.11 4.09
C LYS A 70 -5.17 -33.87 2.84
N LYS A 71 -5.93 -34.86 2.38
CA LYS A 71 -5.63 -35.60 1.14
C LYS A 71 -5.68 -34.68 -0.08
N VAL A 72 -6.70 -33.82 -0.16
CA VAL A 72 -6.84 -32.84 -1.25
C VAL A 72 -5.74 -31.79 -1.19
N THR A 73 -5.50 -31.18 -0.02
CA THR A 73 -4.45 -30.16 0.16
C THR A 73 -3.06 -30.74 -0.15
N SER A 74 -2.80 -31.99 0.23
CA SER A 74 -1.53 -32.67 -0.06
C SER A 74 -1.30 -32.86 -1.56
N CYS A 75 -2.36 -33.13 -2.33
CA CYS A 75 -2.29 -33.19 -3.79
C CYS A 75 -1.88 -31.83 -4.39
N ILE A 76 -2.52 -30.75 -3.93
CA ILE A 76 -2.22 -29.38 -4.37
C ILE A 76 -0.77 -28.99 -4.02
N THR A 77 -0.34 -29.25 -2.79
CA THR A 77 1.00 -28.87 -2.32
C THR A 77 2.09 -29.63 -3.07
N ASN A 78 1.85 -30.89 -3.43
CA ASN A 78 2.81 -31.68 -4.21
C ASN A 78 3.02 -31.12 -5.63
N ILE A 79 2.04 -30.43 -6.18
CA ILE A 79 2.17 -29.72 -7.46
C ILE A 79 2.92 -28.41 -7.24
N LEU A 80 2.49 -27.60 -6.27
CA LEU A 80 3.07 -26.27 -6.01
C LEU A 80 4.52 -26.31 -5.55
N THR A 81 4.95 -27.34 -4.80
CA THR A 81 6.35 -27.49 -4.38
C THR A 81 7.31 -27.71 -5.56
N LYS A 82 6.80 -28.14 -6.73
CA LYS A 82 7.61 -28.30 -7.94
C LYS A 82 7.85 -26.97 -8.67
N GLU A 83 7.09 -25.93 -8.35
CA GLU A 83 7.23 -24.62 -8.97
C GLU A 83 8.45 -23.87 -8.45
N LYS A 84 9.34 -23.48 -9.35
CA LYS A 84 10.63 -22.82 -9.03
C LYS A 84 10.46 -21.52 -8.24
N TYR A 85 9.33 -20.84 -8.40
CA TYR A 85 9.07 -19.54 -7.78
C TYR A 85 8.42 -19.64 -6.39
N VAL A 86 7.97 -20.84 -5.99
CA VAL A 86 7.40 -21.09 -4.66
C VAL A 86 8.53 -21.42 -3.70
N LYS A 87 8.99 -20.42 -2.93
CA LYS A 87 10.08 -20.60 -1.96
C LYS A 87 9.61 -21.13 -0.61
N ASN A 88 8.48 -20.63 -0.14
CA ASN A 88 7.92 -20.92 1.18
C ASN A 88 6.43 -21.16 1.05
N MET A 89 5.91 -22.14 1.79
CA MET A 89 4.49 -22.47 1.83
C MET A 89 4.12 -22.81 3.28
N SER A 90 2.94 -22.37 3.69
CA SER A 90 2.38 -22.68 5.00
C SER A 90 0.94 -23.11 4.82
N ILE A 91 0.57 -24.21 5.49
CA ILE A 91 -0.72 -24.85 5.34
C ILE A 91 -1.43 -24.78 6.68
N PHE A 92 -2.70 -24.37 6.66
CA PHE A 92 -3.54 -24.22 7.83
C PHE A 92 -4.82 -25.04 7.61
N TYR A 93 -5.07 -26.00 8.49
CA TYR A 93 -6.26 -26.85 8.43
C TYR A 93 -7.29 -26.40 9.46
N GLY A 94 -8.57 -26.36 9.06
CA GLY A 94 -9.69 -26.06 9.97
C GLY A 94 -9.66 -24.66 10.60
N GLN A 95 -8.79 -23.78 10.12
CA GLN A 95 -8.59 -22.42 10.63
C GLN A 95 -8.38 -21.47 9.45
N GLY A 96 -8.73 -20.20 9.64
CA GLY A 96 -8.48 -19.15 8.64
C GLY A 96 -6.99 -18.93 8.40
N ILE A 97 -6.66 -18.25 7.30
CA ILE A 97 -5.27 -17.84 7.04
C ILE A 97 -4.75 -16.97 8.20
N PRO A 98 -3.45 -17.07 8.54
CA PRO A 98 -2.84 -16.15 9.48
C PRO A 98 -2.97 -14.71 8.97
N LEU A 99 -2.99 -13.75 9.90
CA LEU A 99 -3.15 -12.34 9.56
C LEU A 99 -2.01 -11.88 8.64
N ASP A 100 -2.34 -11.45 7.43
CA ASP A 100 -1.36 -10.82 6.53
C ASP A 100 -1.14 -9.35 6.93
N TYR A 101 -0.07 -8.73 6.41
CA TYR A 101 0.27 -7.33 6.76
C TYR A 101 -0.88 -6.36 6.51
N ALA A 102 -1.62 -6.54 5.42
CA ALA A 102 -2.79 -5.73 5.12
C ALA A 102 -3.92 -5.95 6.15
N GLY A 103 -4.14 -7.20 6.57
CA GLY A 103 -5.05 -7.57 7.66
C GLY A 103 -4.63 -6.96 9.00
N LEU A 104 -3.33 -6.91 9.30
CA LEU A 104 -2.79 -6.27 10.51
C LEU A 104 -3.10 -4.78 10.51
N VAL A 105 -2.76 -4.06 9.44
CA VAL A 105 -2.99 -2.62 9.34
C VAL A 105 -4.48 -2.28 9.32
N LYS A 106 -5.32 -3.15 8.74
CA LYS A 106 -6.79 -3.00 8.74
C LYS A 106 -7.46 -3.43 10.05
N GLY A 107 -6.70 -3.90 11.04
CA GLY A 107 -7.25 -4.35 12.33
C GLY A 107 -8.13 -5.60 12.21
N ALA A 108 -7.86 -6.48 11.25
CA ALA A 108 -8.63 -7.71 11.04
C ALA A 108 -8.65 -8.62 12.29
N SER A 109 -7.58 -8.62 13.08
CA SER A 109 -7.50 -9.33 14.37
C SER A 109 -8.51 -8.80 15.42
N MET A 110 -8.89 -7.52 15.31
CA MET A 110 -9.86 -6.90 16.22
C MET A 110 -11.31 -7.13 15.78
N LYS A 111 -11.53 -7.56 14.54
CA LYS A 111 -12.84 -8.01 14.08
C LYS A 111 -13.05 -9.41 14.62
N ARG A 112 -13.87 -9.55 15.66
CA ARG A 112 -14.35 -10.86 16.09
C ARG A 112 -15.13 -11.45 14.92
N THR A 113 -14.58 -12.51 14.32
CA THR A 113 -15.35 -13.41 13.47
C THR A 113 -16.40 -14.05 14.35
N GLU A 114 -17.64 -13.57 14.26
CA GLU A 114 -18.81 -14.40 14.56
C GLU A 114 -19.00 -15.39 13.42
#